data_AF-A0A6P0U0Z2-F1
#
_entry.id   AF-A0A6P0U0Z2-F1
#
_cell.length_a   1.000
_cell.length_b   1.000
_cell.length_c   1.000
_cell.angle_alpha   90.00
_cell.angle_beta   90.00
_cell.angle_gamma   90.00
#
_symmetry.space_group_name_H-M   'P 1'
#
loop_
_entity.id
_entity.type
_entity.pdbx_description
1 polymer ?
#
loop_
_entity_poly.entity_id
_entity_poly.type
_entity_poly.pdbx_seq_one_letter_code
_entity_poly.pdbx_strand_id
1 'polypeptide(L)'
;MHHPQIPKYFNYFYIDTEQDRWFYLISELLSGNSLATWIEKGSHPTEIEIKDIAIQILKILSYLHRLNPPIIHRDIKPQNIILQPDGKIYLVDFGAVQDIYRHTMSFSGTFVGTIGYMPPEQLQGKAYCASDLYSLGATLLYLLTHRSPDELPQKRMKIDFRSCVEISPEFADWLEVILEPMWEDRFKSATEALNVLTNKSEMIYDVDFRVKGSRVTLKKTPSSLIVNIPPRGFRVQDFFSCLFNLFLVGWSGSYILSIMFYSASIERMLDFLPMHSIFLVVSIVVLGFGFSKIAYLLWCSARKSQIKISQNEFLIHWDFLIFSKEVKGKTVDIDKIAINNMEIEIQGKSIINCGLFDIRKAYQFGFLLEEVEQEWLIAEIQDFLEQLKFQESLKKTDKKLLD
;
A
#
# COMPACT_ATOMS: atom_id res chain seq x y z
N MET A 1 6.22 4.97 7.20
CA MET A 1 5.41 3.78 7.55
C MET A 1 4.08 4.27 8.11
N HIS A 2 2.97 3.88 7.49
CA HIS A 2 1.62 4.21 7.97
C HIS A 2 0.82 2.92 8.06
N HIS A 3 0.80 2.32 9.25
CA HIS A 3 0.00 1.13 9.56
C HIS A 3 -0.75 1.38 10.87
N PRO A 4 -2.06 1.08 10.97
CA PRO A 4 -2.86 1.38 12.16
C PRO A 4 -2.41 0.63 13.42
N GLN A 5 -1.65 -0.45 13.26
CA GLN A 5 -1.10 -1.29 14.33
C GLN A 5 0.42 -1.17 14.49
N ILE A 6 0.99 -0.08 13.95
CA ILE A 6 2.36 0.35 14.24
C ILE A 6 2.23 1.74 14.88
N PRO A 7 2.86 1.99 16.05
CA PRO A 7 2.82 3.30 16.69
C PRO A 7 3.24 4.42 15.74
N LYS A 8 2.58 5.57 15.84
CA LYS A 8 3.05 6.75 15.10
C LYS A 8 4.38 7.22 15.67
N TYR A 9 5.36 7.41 14.79
CA TYR A 9 6.61 8.07 15.12
C TYR A 9 6.44 9.57 14.89
N PHE A 10 6.61 10.35 15.95
CA PHE A 10 6.39 11.80 15.91
C PHE A 10 7.67 12.56 15.56
N ASN A 11 8.79 12.20 16.19
CA ASN A 11 10.05 12.90 15.99
C ASN A 11 11.24 12.04 16.43
N TYR A 12 12.44 12.45 16.09
CA TYR A 12 13.68 11.92 16.65
C TYR A 12 14.63 13.08 16.98
N PHE A 13 15.51 12.87 17.94
CA PHE A 13 16.61 13.81 18.22
C PHE A 13 17.84 13.04 18.64
N TYR A 14 19.00 13.69 18.63
CA TYR A 14 20.23 13.10 19.12
C TYR A 14 20.92 14.05 20.09
N ILE A 15 21.63 13.47 21.06
CA ILE A 15 22.47 14.20 22.00
C ILE A 15 23.90 13.73 21.75
N ASP A 16 24.76 14.66 21.35
CA ASP A 16 26.19 14.42 21.26
C ASP A 16 26.81 14.59 22.65
N THR A 17 27.50 13.55 23.12
CA THR A 17 28.39 13.60 24.29
C THR A 17 29.83 13.59 23.80
N GLU A 18 30.81 13.92 24.66
CA GLU A 18 32.23 13.93 24.26
C GLU A 18 32.74 12.57 23.75
N GLN A 19 32.04 11.47 24.09
CA GLN A 19 32.47 10.10 23.79
C GLN A 19 31.53 9.37 22.81
N ASP A 20 30.27 9.80 22.67
CA ASP A 20 29.25 9.07 21.92
C ASP A 20 28.05 9.94 21.51
N ARG A 21 27.25 9.46 20.55
CA ARG A 21 25.98 10.05 20.12
C ARG A 21 24.80 9.18 20.53
N TRP A 22 23.90 9.76 21.32
CA TRP A 22 22.68 9.08 21.77
C TRP A 22 21.52 9.47 20.86
N PHE A 23 20.79 8.48 20.36
CA PHE A 23 19.61 8.70 19.53
C PHE A 23 18.33 8.47 20.32
N TYR A 24 17.39 9.38 20.21
CA TYR A 24 16.09 9.33 20.86
C TYR A 24 14.98 9.33 19.82
N LEU A 25 14.02 8.45 20.00
CA LEU A 25 12.85 8.33 19.14
C LEU A 25 11.59 8.63 19.96
N ILE A 26 10.80 9.59 19.50
CA ILE A 26 9.52 9.98 20.12
C ILE A 26 8.39 9.29 19.35
N SER A 27 7.66 8.41 20.01
CA SER A 27 6.54 7.67 19.43
C SER A 27 5.27 7.79 20.26
N GLU A 28 4.16 7.36 19.66
CA GLU A 28 2.89 7.16 20.34
C GLU A 28 3.03 6.22 21.54
N LEU A 29 2.48 6.64 22.67
CA LEU A 29 2.42 5.85 23.89
C LEU A 29 1.19 4.94 23.84
N LEU A 30 1.42 3.63 23.81
CA LEU A 30 0.35 2.64 23.88
C LEU A 30 0.00 2.35 25.35
N SER A 31 -1.29 2.32 25.67
CA SER A 31 -1.81 2.01 27.02
C SER A 31 -1.88 0.51 27.35
N GLY A 32 -1.56 -0.36 26.38
CA GLY A 32 -1.59 -1.81 26.52
C GLY A 32 -0.40 -2.39 27.29
N ASN A 33 -0.41 -3.70 27.52
CA ASN A 33 0.74 -4.43 28.08
C ASN A 33 1.51 -5.14 26.95
N SER A 34 2.82 -5.31 27.11
CA SER A 34 3.54 -6.26 26.25
C SER A 34 3.03 -7.67 26.47
N LEU A 35 3.16 -8.55 25.47
CA LEU A 35 2.80 -9.95 25.64
C LEU A 35 3.65 -10.63 26.72
N ALA A 36 4.91 -10.22 26.90
CA ALA A 36 5.75 -10.66 28.02
C ALA A 36 5.08 -10.35 29.37
N THR A 37 4.74 -9.07 29.60
CA THR A 37 4.09 -8.64 30.85
C THR A 37 2.69 -9.24 31.00
N TRP A 38 1.98 -9.48 29.91
CA TRP A 38 0.66 -10.13 29.92
C TRP A 38 0.76 -11.57 30.46
N ILE A 39 1.77 -12.33 30.02
CA ILE A 39 2.06 -13.68 30.52
C ILE A 39 2.60 -13.64 31.96
N GLU A 40 3.53 -12.74 32.29
CA GLU A 40 4.07 -12.58 33.65
C GLU A 40 2.99 -12.27 34.70
N LYS A 41 1.93 -11.58 34.29
CA LYS A 41 0.75 -11.31 35.14
C LYS A 41 -0.16 -12.53 35.36
N GLY A 42 0.22 -13.71 34.83
CA GLY A 42 -0.49 -14.98 35.01
C GLY A 42 -1.55 -15.26 33.95
N SER A 43 -1.50 -14.59 32.79
CA SER A 43 -2.44 -14.88 31.70
C SER A 43 -2.06 -16.18 31.00
N HIS A 44 -3.05 -17.02 30.73
CA HIS A 44 -2.89 -18.29 30.00
C HIS A 44 -3.76 -18.26 28.74
N PRO A 45 -3.24 -17.74 27.62
CA PRO A 45 -4.03 -17.59 26.41
C PRO A 45 -4.39 -18.94 25.80
N THR A 46 -5.61 -19.03 25.29
CA THR A 46 -6.08 -20.17 24.52
C THR A 46 -5.44 -20.22 23.15
N GLU A 47 -5.48 -21.39 22.50
CA GLU A 47 -5.01 -21.54 21.12
C GLU A 47 -5.70 -20.55 20.17
N ILE A 48 -6.99 -20.25 20.38
CA ILE A 48 -7.75 -19.31 19.56
C ILE A 48 -7.19 -17.89 19.70
N GLU A 49 -6.88 -17.44 20.92
CA GLU A 49 -6.29 -16.13 21.16
C GLU A 49 -4.87 -16.04 20.57
N ILE A 50 -4.07 -17.09 20.70
CA ILE A 50 -2.71 -17.16 20.12
C ILE A 50 -2.77 -17.11 18.59
N LYS A 51 -3.71 -17.83 17.98
CA LYS A 51 -3.96 -17.76 16.53
C LYS A 51 -4.39 -16.36 16.09
N ASP A 52 -5.26 -15.69 16.85
CA ASP A 52 -5.66 -14.30 16.53
C ASP A 52 -4.47 -13.34 16.61
N ILE A 53 -3.62 -13.46 17.65
CA ILE A 53 -2.37 -12.71 17.77
C ILE A 53 -1.47 -12.95 16.55
N ALA A 54 -1.27 -14.21 16.16
CA ALA A 54 -0.48 -14.57 14.98
C ALA A 54 -1.05 -13.94 13.70
N ILE A 55 -2.38 -14.00 13.50
CA ILE A 55 -3.06 -13.39 12.36
C ILE A 55 -2.83 -11.87 12.31
N GLN A 56 -2.98 -11.18 13.44
CA GLN A 56 -2.76 -9.74 13.50
C GLN A 56 -1.30 -9.37 13.18
N ILE A 57 -0.33 -10.11 13.72
CA ILE A 57 1.10 -9.86 13.44
C ILE A 57 1.42 -10.17 11.98
N LEU A 58 0.94 -11.27 11.41
CA LEU A 58 1.17 -11.61 10.00
C LEU A 58 0.61 -10.55 9.04
N LYS A 59 -0.50 -9.90 9.38
CA LYS A 59 -1.01 -8.75 8.61
C LYS A 59 -0.05 -7.56 8.65
N ILE A 60 0.51 -7.25 9.83
CA ILE A 60 1.53 -6.20 9.97
C ILE A 60 2.77 -6.55 9.14
N LEU A 61 3.28 -7.78 9.25
CA LEU A 61 4.46 -8.25 8.51
C LEU A 61 4.22 -8.27 7.00
N SER A 62 3.04 -8.70 6.55
CA SER A 62 2.65 -8.64 5.14
C SER A 62 2.69 -7.21 4.60
N TYR A 63 2.28 -6.21 5.38
CA TYR A 63 2.45 -4.80 5.00
C TYR A 63 3.93 -4.41 4.91
N LEU A 64 4.73 -4.68 5.95
CA LEU A 64 6.14 -4.29 6.02
C LEU A 64 7.00 -4.92 4.93
N HIS A 65 6.80 -6.22 4.66
CA HIS A 65 7.55 -6.99 3.69
C HIS A 65 7.20 -6.62 2.23
N ARG A 66 6.06 -5.95 2.00
CA ARG A 66 5.65 -5.44 0.68
C ARG A 66 6.19 -4.05 0.34
N LEU A 67 6.79 -3.35 1.30
CA LEU A 67 7.41 -2.05 1.04
C LEU A 67 8.61 -2.21 0.09
N ASN A 68 9.03 -1.13 -0.58
CA ASN A 68 10.19 -1.12 -1.46
C ASN A 68 11.21 -0.06 -1.00
N PRO A 69 12.35 -0.45 -0.41
CA PRO A 69 12.74 -1.83 -0.08
C PRO A 69 11.91 -2.44 1.06
N PRO A 70 11.82 -3.78 1.15
CA PRO A 70 11.13 -4.46 2.25
C PRO A 70 11.70 -4.05 3.60
N ILE A 71 10.82 -3.79 4.57
CA ILE A 71 11.22 -3.53 5.95
C ILE A 71 11.13 -4.83 6.73
N ILE A 72 12.25 -5.26 7.30
CA ILE A 72 12.36 -6.46 8.14
C ILE A 72 12.47 -5.99 9.58
N HIS A 73 11.61 -6.47 10.47
CA HIS A 73 11.55 -6.01 11.86
C HIS A 73 12.78 -6.44 12.69
N ARG A 74 13.22 -7.69 12.53
CA ARG A 74 14.42 -8.32 13.12
C ARG A 74 14.40 -8.54 14.63
N ASP A 75 13.51 -7.89 15.37
CA ASP A 75 13.41 -8.06 16.82
C ASP A 75 11.97 -8.39 17.26
N ILE A 76 11.33 -9.36 16.62
CA ILE A 76 9.99 -9.81 17.02
C ILE A 76 10.12 -10.72 18.24
N LYS A 77 9.53 -10.29 19.35
CA LYS A 77 9.53 -11.01 20.63
C LYS A 77 8.38 -10.51 21.51
N PRO A 78 8.01 -11.25 22.58
CA PRO A 78 6.88 -10.88 23.43
C PRO A 78 6.96 -9.46 24.04
N GLN A 79 8.15 -8.91 24.24
CA GLN A 79 8.36 -7.56 24.76
C GLN A 79 7.99 -6.47 23.75
N ASN A 80 8.15 -6.75 22.45
CA ASN A 80 7.96 -5.80 21.36
C ASN A 80 6.56 -5.89 20.72
N ILE A 81 5.65 -6.64 21.35
CA ILE A 81 4.27 -6.81 20.89
C ILE A 81 3.36 -6.37 22.03
N ILE A 82 2.58 -5.30 21.79
CA ILE A 82 1.68 -4.72 22.78
C ILE A 82 0.25 -5.17 22.50
N LEU A 83 -0.39 -5.76 23.50
CA LEU A 83 -1.82 -6.08 23.53
C LEU A 83 -2.59 -4.92 24.17
N GLN A 84 -3.44 -4.26 23.38
CA GLN A 84 -4.34 -3.21 23.86
C GLN A 84 -5.60 -3.80 24.52
N PRO A 85 -6.28 -3.05 25.41
CA PRO A 85 -7.52 -3.48 26.05
C PRO A 85 -8.66 -3.83 25.09
N ASP A 86 -8.63 -3.33 23.86
CA ASP A 86 -9.61 -3.63 22.82
C ASP A 86 -9.28 -4.91 22.00
N GLY A 87 -8.26 -5.66 22.41
CA GLY A 87 -7.80 -6.89 21.76
C GLY A 87 -6.88 -6.67 20.56
N LYS A 88 -6.54 -5.41 20.22
CA LYS A 88 -5.62 -5.15 19.11
C LYS A 88 -4.17 -5.35 19.51
N ILE A 89 -3.43 -5.96 18.61
CA ILE A 89 -1.98 -6.09 18.68
C ILE A 89 -1.29 -4.92 17.98
N TYR A 90 -0.23 -4.41 18.60
CA TYR A 90 0.67 -3.44 18.01
C TYR A 90 2.09 -3.98 18.03
N LEU A 91 2.79 -3.84 16.91
CA LEU A 91 4.21 -4.17 16.80
C LEU A 91 5.04 -2.90 17.03
N VAL A 92 5.97 -2.95 17.97
CA VAL A 92 6.78 -1.81 18.41
C VAL A 92 8.28 -2.14 18.34
N ASP A 93 9.10 -1.12 18.53
CA ASP A 93 10.57 -1.23 18.61
C ASP A 93 11.25 -1.82 17.35
N PHE A 94 11.31 -0.98 16.31
CA PHE A 94 12.04 -1.25 15.08
C PHE A 94 13.54 -0.94 15.22
N GLY A 95 14.08 -0.92 16.45
CA GLY A 95 15.47 -0.54 16.74
C GLY A 95 16.52 -1.35 15.99
N ALA A 96 16.26 -2.64 15.76
CA ALA A 96 17.16 -3.55 15.04
C ALA A 96 17.24 -3.31 13.52
N VAL A 97 16.38 -2.45 12.95
CA VAL A 97 16.50 -2.00 11.56
C VAL A 97 17.79 -1.19 11.37
N GLN A 98 18.26 -0.49 12.41
CA GLN A 98 19.48 0.32 12.37
C GLN A 98 20.79 -0.49 12.44
N ASP A 99 20.76 -1.74 12.89
CA ASP A 99 21.98 -2.55 13.09
C ASP A 99 22.68 -2.96 11.79
N ILE A 100 22.04 -2.74 10.63
CA ILE A 100 22.71 -2.79 9.31
C ILE A 100 23.91 -1.83 9.27
N TYR A 101 23.84 -0.70 9.98
CA TYR A 101 24.93 0.28 10.00
C TYR A 101 26.04 -0.02 10.99
N ARG A 102 25.81 -0.88 12.01
CA ARG A 102 26.77 -1.12 13.10
C ARG A 102 27.53 -2.43 13.01
N HIS A 103 27.09 -3.40 12.21
CA HIS A 103 27.81 -4.66 12.06
C HIS A 103 28.85 -4.68 10.93
N THR A 104 29.74 -3.69 10.92
CA THR A 104 31.16 -3.98 10.75
C THR A 104 31.71 -4.28 12.14
N MET A 105 31.84 -5.58 12.46
CA MET A 105 32.53 -6.14 13.64
C MET A 105 32.93 -5.11 14.71
N SER A 106 32.07 -4.87 15.70
CA SER A 106 32.57 -4.36 16.97
C SER A 106 33.41 -5.46 17.61
N PHE A 107 34.69 -5.15 17.82
CA PHE A 107 35.76 -5.99 18.37
C PHE A 107 35.53 -6.41 19.83
N SER A 108 34.33 -6.20 20.38
CA SER A 108 34.00 -6.31 21.80
C SER A 108 33.00 -7.43 22.14
N GLY A 109 32.57 -8.24 21.17
CA GLY A 109 31.97 -9.56 21.44
C GLY A 109 30.64 -9.58 22.21
N THR A 110 30.02 -8.44 22.49
CA THR A 110 28.70 -8.39 23.12
C THR A 110 27.62 -8.60 22.07
N PHE A 111 27.08 -9.82 22.04
CA PHE A 111 25.95 -10.22 21.22
C PHE A 111 24.70 -9.43 21.61
N VAL A 112 24.18 -8.59 20.71
CA VAL A 112 22.93 -7.83 20.90
C VAL A 112 21.80 -8.63 20.25
N GLY A 113 21.16 -9.49 21.04
CA GLY A 113 20.05 -10.32 20.58
C GLY A 113 19.43 -11.08 21.74
N THR A 114 18.09 -11.19 21.75
CA THR A 114 17.41 -12.02 22.74
C THR A 114 17.50 -13.49 22.29
N ILE A 115 18.23 -14.30 23.05
CA ILE A 115 18.49 -15.72 22.77
C ILE A 115 17.15 -16.46 22.61
N GLY A 116 17.07 -17.36 21.61
CA GLY A 116 15.87 -18.17 21.33
C GLY A 116 14.90 -17.59 20.28
N TYR A 117 14.76 -16.27 20.18
CA TYR A 117 13.85 -15.63 19.20
C TYR A 117 14.53 -15.31 17.86
N MET A 118 15.85 -15.20 17.87
CA MET A 118 16.64 -14.86 16.69
C MET A 118 16.86 -16.10 15.80
N PRO A 119 16.58 -16.04 14.50
CA PRO A 119 16.83 -17.16 13.60
C PRO A 119 18.33 -17.30 13.24
N PRO A 120 18.79 -18.51 12.81
CA PRO A 120 20.20 -18.78 12.56
C PRO A 120 20.86 -17.86 11.53
N GLU A 121 20.16 -17.45 10.49
CA GLU A 121 20.69 -16.54 9.48
C GLU A 121 20.99 -15.13 10.03
N GLN A 122 20.24 -14.70 11.04
CA GLN A 122 20.43 -13.40 11.69
C GLN A 122 21.65 -13.38 12.61
N LEU A 123 22.02 -14.54 13.17
CA LEU A 123 23.32 -14.73 13.84
C LEU A 123 24.50 -14.53 12.87
N GLN A 124 24.29 -14.72 11.57
CA GLN A 124 25.29 -14.49 10.52
C GLN A 124 25.24 -13.07 9.94
N GLY A 125 24.45 -12.17 10.54
CA GLY A 125 24.25 -10.80 10.05
C GLY A 125 23.35 -10.69 8.81
N LYS A 126 22.63 -11.76 8.44
CA LYS A 126 21.67 -11.76 7.33
C LYS A 126 20.24 -11.70 7.87
N ALA A 127 19.37 -10.95 7.22
CA ALA A 127 17.96 -10.93 7.58
C ALA A 127 17.11 -10.94 6.33
N TYR A 128 16.05 -11.74 6.36
CA TYR A 128 15.05 -11.85 5.30
C TYR A 128 13.66 -11.63 5.89
N CYS A 129 12.65 -11.47 5.04
CA CYS A 129 11.25 -11.49 5.48
C CYS A 129 10.91 -12.78 6.25
N ALA A 130 11.52 -13.90 5.86
CA ALA A 130 11.40 -15.19 6.56
C ALA A 130 12.05 -15.21 7.97
N SER A 131 12.95 -14.27 8.28
CA SER A 131 13.55 -14.14 9.60
C SER A 131 12.53 -13.64 10.63
N ASP A 132 11.71 -12.65 10.26
CA ASP A 132 10.59 -12.19 11.09
C ASP A 132 9.57 -13.31 11.37
N LEU A 133 9.34 -14.20 10.39
CA LEU A 133 8.43 -15.33 10.55
C LEU A 133 8.90 -16.31 11.62
N TYR A 134 10.19 -16.66 11.63
CA TYR A 134 10.75 -17.51 12.67
C TYR A 134 10.59 -16.87 14.06
N SER A 135 10.92 -15.58 14.18
CA SER A 135 10.79 -14.85 15.44
C SER A 135 9.33 -14.76 15.92
N LEU A 136 8.36 -14.67 15.00
CA LEU A 136 6.95 -14.84 15.32
C LEU A 136 6.66 -16.26 15.85
N GLY A 137 7.12 -17.31 15.18
CA GLY A 137 6.96 -18.69 15.65
C GLY A 137 7.50 -18.88 17.08
N ALA A 138 8.70 -18.38 17.35
CA ALA A 138 9.35 -18.44 18.66
C ALA A 138 8.54 -17.65 19.72
N THR A 139 7.99 -16.50 19.35
CA THR A 139 7.07 -15.72 20.20
C THR A 139 5.82 -16.53 20.54
N LEU A 140 5.20 -17.19 19.56
CA LEU A 140 3.98 -17.97 19.81
C LEU A 140 4.27 -19.19 20.69
N LEU A 141 5.44 -19.83 20.56
CA LEU A 141 5.86 -20.90 21.47
C LEU A 141 6.02 -20.41 22.91
N TYR A 142 6.55 -19.20 23.12
CA TYR A 142 6.60 -18.60 24.45
C TYR A 142 5.18 -18.43 25.04
N LEU A 143 4.21 -17.97 24.25
CA LEU A 143 2.81 -17.83 24.71
C LEU A 143 2.16 -19.18 25.04
N LEU A 144 2.51 -20.24 24.30
CA LEU A 144 1.99 -21.59 24.50
C LEU A 144 2.60 -22.31 25.70
N THR A 145 3.91 -22.13 25.91
CA THR A 145 4.68 -22.93 26.87
C THR A 145 5.02 -22.18 28.16
N HIS A 146 4.91 -20.86 28.15
CA HIS A 146 5.39 -19.97 29.22
C HIS A 146 6.90 -20.11 29.49
N ARG A 147 7.65 -20.67 28.54
CA ARG A 147 9.10 -20.90 28.61
C ARG A 147 9.78 -20.18 27.47
N SER A 148 11.00 -19.75 27.70
CA SER A 148 11.77 -19.12 26.63
C SER A 148 12.11 -20.16 25.56
N PRO A 149 12.10 -19.83 24.25
CA PRO A 149 12.32 -20.80 23.19
C PRO A 149 13.67 -21.54 23.26
N ASP A 150 14.68 -20.95 23.90
CA ASP A 150 15.99 -21.55 24.16
C ASP A 150 15.98 -22.61 25.27
N GLU A 151 14.96 -22.63 26.13
CA GLU A 151 14.77 -23.64 27.17
C GLU A 151 14.03 -24.88 26.64
N LEU A 152 13.46 -24.81 25.45
CA LEU A 152 12.73 -25.91 24.83
C LEU A 152 13.70 -26.95 24.24
N PRO A 153 13.31 -28.24 24.17
CA PRO A 153 14.13 -29.27 23.52
C PRO A 153 14.46 -28.90 22.08
N GLN A 154 15.70 -29.15 21.65
CA GLN A 154 16.14 -28.88 20.28
C GLN A 154 16.80 -30.11 19.66
N LYS A 155 16.55 -30.33 18.36
CA LYS A 155 17.16 -31.39 17.57
C LYS A 155 17.57 -30.83 16.22
N ARG A 156 18.86 -30.93 15.88
CA ARG A 156 19.43 -30.41 14.63
C ARG A 156 19.07 -28.93 14.38
N MET A 157 19.24 -28.09 15.41
CA MET A 157 18.90 -26.65 15.38
C MET A 157 17.39 -26.32 15.25
N LYS A 158 16.51 -27.32 15.17
CA LYS A 158 15.06 -27.14 15.18
C LYS A 158 14.50 -27.34 16.58
N ILE A 159 13.55 -26.51 16.98
CA ILE A 159 12.85 -26.64 18.26
C ILE A 159 11.87 -27.82 18.17
N ASP A 160 12.01 -28.77 19.08
CA ASP A 160 11.11 -29.91 19.25
C ASP A 160 10.07 -29.60 20.33
N PHE A 161 9.02 -28.87 19.91
CA PHE A 161 8.02 -28.31 20.83
C PHE A 161 6.79 -29.19 21.02
N ARG A 162 6.55 -30.21 20.16
CA ARG A 162 5.28 -30.97 20.16
C ARG A 162 4.99 -31.64 21.50
N SER A 163 6.03 -32.10 22.21
CA SER A 163 5.87 -32.70 23.55
C SER A 163 5.61 -31.68 24.66
N CYS A 164 5.70 -30.39 24.37
CA CYS A 164 5.61 -29.30 25.35
C CYS A 164 4.33 -28.47 25.22
N VAL A 165 3.47 -28.77 24.25
CA VAL A 165 2.24 -28.01 23.97
C VAL A 165 1.05 -28.93 23.75
N GLU A 166 -0.15 -28.45 24.10
CA GLU A 166 -1.43 -29.09 23.80
C GLU A 166 -2.21 -28.19 22.83
N ILE A 167 -2.08 -28.43 21.53
CA ILE A 167 -2.71 -27.65 20.46
C ILE A 167 -3.23 -28.56 19.34
N SER A 168 -4.08 -28.02 18.47
CA SER A 168 -4.55 -28.71 17.27
C SER A 168 -3.40 -29.17 16.37
N PRO A 169 -3.49 -30.37 15.74
CA PRO A 169 -2.48 -30.86 14.81
C PRO A 169 -2.17 -29.87 13.68
N GLU A 170 -3.19 -29.20 13.15
CA GLU A 170 -3.05 -28.23 12.07
C GLU A 170 -2.20 -27.02 12.49
N PHE A 171 -2.35 -26.57 13.74
CA PHE A 171 -1.54 -25.47 14.25
C PHE A 171 -0.12 -25.91 14.58
N ALA A 172 0.05 -27.14 15.07
CA ALA A 172 1.37 -27.73 15.29
C ALA A 172 2.14 -27.85 13.96
N ASP A 173 1.50 -28.36 12.91
CA ASP A 173 2.09 -28.48 11.57
C ASP A 173 2.47 -27.09 11.01
N TRP A 174 1.61 -26.09 11.21
CA TRP A 174 1.92 -24.71 10.81
C TRP A 174 3.13 -24.12 11.57
N LEU A 175 3.20 -24.35 12.89
CA LEU A 175 4.32 -23.92 13.73
C LEU A 175 5.63 -24.63 13.34
N GLU A 176 5.57 -25.91 12.93
CA GLU A 176 6.75 -26.63 12.47
C GLU A 176 7.38 -26.03 11.23
N VAL A 177 6.55 -25.55 10.28
CA VAL A 177 7.02 -24.91 9.05
C VAL A 177 7.60 -23.52 9.35
N ILE A 178 6.91 -22.71 10.17
CA ILE A 178 7.40 -21.35 10.46
C ILE A 178 8.70 -21.34 11.27
N LEU A 179 8.96 -22.41 12.03
CA LEU A 179 10.15 -22.61 12.86
C LEU A 179 11.26 -23.42 12.18
N GLU A 180 11.18 -23.69 10.87
CA GLU A 180 12.28 -24.36 10.18
C GLU A 180 13.60 -23.58 10.35
N PRO A 181 14.73 -24.24 10.67
CA PRO A 181 15.98 -23.52 10.89
C PRO A 181 16.48 -22.82 9.62
N MET A 182 16.24 -23.43 8.46
CA MET A 182 16.63 -22.93 7.15
C MET A 182 15.52 -22.03 6.60
N TRP A 183 15.85 -20.79 6.23
CA TRP A 183 14.86 -19.79 5.83
C TRP A 183 14.16 -20.15 4.51
N GLU A 184 14.81 -20.93 3.65
CA GLU A 184 14.26 -21.46 2.39
C GLU A 184 13.15 -22.51 2.61
N ASP A 185 13.15 -23.19 3.75
CA ASP A 185 12.19 -24.25 4.10
C ASP A 185 10.96 -23.69 4.86
N ARG A 186 10.98 -22.40 5.20
CA ARG A 186 9.83 -21.69 5.81
C ARG A 186 8.83 -21.22 4.75
N PHE A 187 7.72 -20.63 5.20
CA PHE A 187 6.83 -19.87 4.33
C PHE A 187 7.59 -18.75 3.60
N LYS A 188 7.35 -18.59 2.29
CA LYS A 188 8.02 -17.60 1.43
C LYS A 188 7.59 -16.17 1.75
N SER A 189 6.43 -15.99 2.39
CA SER A 189 5.92 -14.67 2.77
C SER A 189 4.99 -14.75 3.99
N ALA A 190 4.82 -13.63 4.69
CA ALA A 190 3.82 -13.49 5.75
C ALA A 190 2.39 -13.75 5.24
N THR A 191 2.10 -13.42 3.98
CA THR A 191 0.80 -13.68 3.35
C THR A 191 0.55 -15.19 3.17
N GLU A 192 1.57 -15.94 2.74
CA GLU A 192 1.47 -17.40 2.63
C GLU A 192 1.23 -18.03 4.01
N ALA A 193 2.02 -17.64 5.01
CA ALA A 193 1.84 -18.12 6.39
C ALA A 193 0.41 -17.84 6.91
N LEU A 194 -0.12 -16.64 6.64
CA LEU A 194 -1.49 -16.24 7.02
C LEU A 194 -2.56 -17.11 6.35
N ASN A 195 -2.39 -17.41 5.06
CA ASN A 195 -3.35 -18.21 4.30
C ASN A 195 -3.43 -19.65 4.84
N VAL A 196 -2.28 -20.27 5.12
CA VAL A 196 -2.21 -21.62 5.69
C VAL A 196 -2.80 -21.63 7.10
N LEU A 197 -2.47 -20.64 7.94
CA LEU A 197 -2.99 -20.57 9.32
C LEU A 197 -4.51 -20.45 9.38
N THR A 198 -5.11 -19.71 8.45
CA THR A 198 -6.56 -19.48 8.42
C THR A 198 -7.35 -20.57 7.69
N ASN A 199 -6.67 -21.64 7.22
CA ASN A 199 -7.25 -22.79 6.52
C ASN A 199 -8.18 -22.38 5.36
N LYS A 200 -7.88 -21.25 4.72
CA LYS A 200 -8.61 -20.72 3.58
C LYS A 200 -7.99 -21.25 2.29
N SER A 201 -8.29 -22.51 1.95
CA SER A 201 -8.00 -23.03 0.59
C SER A 201 -8.75 -22.24 -0.49
N GLU A 202 -9.82 -21.54 -0.15
CA GLU A 202 -10.48 -20.55 -1.00
C GLU A 202 -11.15 -19.51 -0.09
N MET A 203 -10.72 -18.23 -0.11
CA MET A 203 -11.65 -17.11 -0.04
C MET A 203 -10.97 -15.76 -0.26
N ILE A 204 -11.52 -15.05 -1.25
CA ILE A 204 -11.86 -13.62 -1.23
C ILE A 204 -10.93 -12.79 -0.35
N TYR A 205 -10.02 -12.08 -1.00
CA TYR A 205 -9.36 -10.90 -0.47
C TYR A 205 -10.42 -9.90 0.00
N ASP A 206 -10.91 -10.07 1.24
CA ASP A 206 -11.47 -8.98 2.02
C ASP A 206 -10.30 -8.23 2.64
N VAL A 207 -9.50 -7.65 1.75
CA VAL A 207 -8.48 -6.67 2.12
C VAL A 207 -9.22 -5.34 2.13
N ASP A 208 -9.98 -5.10 3.19
CA ASP A 208 -10.42 -3.75 3.51
C ASP A 208 -9.24 -2.93 4.07
N PHE A 209 -8.09 -2.96 3.39
CA PHE A 209 -7.14 -1.83 3.40
C PHE A 209 -7.71 -0.75 2.47
N ARG A 210 -8.95 -0.31 2.73
CA ARG A 210 -9.37 0.98 2.24
C ARG A 210 -8.60 2.02 3.05
N VAL A 211 -7.90 2.91 2.34
CA VAL A 211 -7.53 4.20 2.93
C VAL A 211 -8.81 4.75 3.58
N LYS A 212 -8.81 5.01 4.89
CA LYS A 212 -10.03 5.45 5.61
C LYS A 212 -10.63 6.66 4.90
N GLY A 213 -11.82 6.50 4.30
CA GLY A 213 -12.52 7.53 3.53
C GLY A 213 -12.42 7.42 2.00
N SER A 214 -11.66 6.45 1.47
CA SER A 214 -11.60 6.21 0.02
C SER A 214 -12.95 5.73 -0.51
N ARG A 215 -13.36 6.32 -1.64
CA ARG A 215 -14.62 5.96 -2.31
C ARG A 215 -14.41 4.86 -3.36
N VAL A 216 -13.16 4.49 -3.67
CA VAL A 216 -12.84 3.43 -4.65
C VAL A 216 -13.28 2.08 -4.09
N THR A 217 -13.95 1.28 -4.91
CA THR A 217 -14.36 -0.09 -4.53
C THR A 217 -13.63 -1.11 -5.37
N LEU A 218 -13.07 -2.13 -4.73
CA LEU A 218 -12.43 -3.28 -5.37
C LEU A 218 -13.26 -4.52 -5.11
N LYS A 219 -13.45 -5.34 -6.14
CA LYS A 219 -13.98 -6.71 -6.04
C LYS A 219 -12.99 -7.66 -6.70
N LYS A 220 -12.33 -8.49 -5.89
CA LYS A 220 -11.39 -9.52 -6.35
C LYS A 220 -12.08 -10.89 -6.38
N THR A 221 -11.98 -11.58 -7.50
CA THR A 221 -12.26 -13.01 -7.64
C THR A 221 -11.03 -13.70 -8.23
N PRO A 222 -10.88 -15.04 -8.09
CA PRO A 222 -9.70 -15.76 -8.62
C PRO A 222 -9.46 -15.59 -10.13
N SER A 223 -10.51 -15.21 -10.86
CA SER A 223 -10.49 -15.08 -12.33
C SER A 223 -10.74 -13.65 -12.82
N SER A 224 -11.14 -12.72 -11.93
CA SER A 224 -11.40 -11.33 -12.31
C SER A 224 -11.22 -10.33 -11.18
N LEU A 225 -10.66 -9.17 -11.51
CA LEU A 225 -10.56 -7.98 -10.67
C LEU A 225 -11.49 -6.90 -11.25
N ILE A 226 -12.39 -6.36 -10.43
CA ILE A 226 -13.25 -5.24 -10.79
C ILE A 226 -12.94 -4.06 -9.86
N VAL A 227 -12.47 -2.96 -10.43
CA VAL A 227 -12.24 -1.68 -9.77
C VAL A 227 -13.35 -0.73 -10.19
N ASN A 228 -14.08 -0.15 -9.24
CA ASN A 228 -14.99 0.98 -9.52
C ASN A 228 -14.48 2.23 -8.81
N ILE A 229 -14.18 3.25 -9.60
CA ILE A 229 -13.76 4.57 -9.17
C ILE A 229 -14.99 5.50 -9.35
N PRO A 230 -15.66 5.88 -8.25
CA PRO A 230 -16.82 6.76 -8.31
C PRO A 230 -16.41 8.19 -8.66
N PRO A 231 -17.38 9.06 -9.02
CA PRO A 231 -17.07 10.44 -9.32
C PRO A 231 -16.61 11.16 -8.04
N ARG A 232 -15.61 12.03 -8.20
CA ARG A 232 -15.09 12.88 -7.10
C ARG A 232 -16.19 13.77 -6.50
N GLY A 233 -17.18 14.13 -7.33
CA GLY A 233 -18.19 15.13 -6.99
C GLY A 233 -17.63 16.55 -7.09
N PHE A 234 -18.51 17.53 -6.94
CA PHE A 234 -18.19 18.95 -7.11
C PHE A 234 -17.76 19.57 -5.78
N ARG A 235 -16.53 20.09 -5.67
CA ARG A 235 -16.07 20.79 -4.45
C ARG A 235 -16.42 22.28 -4.52
N VAL A 236 -16.45 22.94 -3.36
CA VAL A 236 -16.67 24.39 -3.25
C VAL A 236 -15.62 25.19 -4.03
N GLN A 237 -14.37 24.73 -4.06
CA GLN A 237 -13.31 25.36 -4.86
C GLN A 237 -13.56 25.23 -6.38
N ASP A 238 -14.12 24.10 -6.82
CA ASP A 238 -14.49 23.89 -8.23
C ASP A 238 -15.63 24.84 -8.62
N PHE A 239 -16.57 25.11 -7.70
CA PHE A 239 -17.62 26.12 -7.89
C PHE A 239 -17.05 27.51 -8.12
N PHE A 240 -16.16 27.98 -7.23
CA PHE A 240 -15.54 29.30 -7.38
C PHE A 240 -14.66 29.38 -8.63
N SER A 241 -13.96 28.30 -8.99
CA SER A 241 -13.17 28.23 -10.21
C SER A 241 -14.07 28.32 -11.46
N CYS A 242 -15.18 27.58 -11.50
CA CYS A 242 -16.16 27.68 -12.58
C CYS A 242 -16.76 29.08 -12.66
N LEU A 243 -17.18 29.67 -11.53
CA LEU A 243 -17.76 31.01 -11.48
C LEU A 243 -16.78 32.07 -11.98
N PHE A 244 -15.52 32.01 -11.56
CA PHE A 244 -14.47 32.91 -12.02
C PHE A 244 -14.21 32.77 -13.53
N ASN A 245 -14.11 31.54 -14.04
CA ASN A 245 -13.93 31.33 -15.49
C ASN A 245 -15.17 31.76 -16.29
N LEU A 246 -16.38 31.60 -15.74
CA LEU A 246 -17.62 32.06 -16.38
C LEU A 246 -17.66 33.60 -16.45
N PHE A 247 -17.19 34.27 -15.40
CA PHE A 247 -17.01 35.72 -15.40
C PHE A 247 -16.01 36.17 -16.47
N LEU A 248 -14.85 35.52 -16.57
CA LEU A 248 -13.84 35.83 -17.61
C LEU A 248 -14.38 35.64 -19.02
N VAL A 249 -15.13 34.55 -19.24
CA VAL A 249 -15.80 34.26 -20.51
C VAL A 249 -16.84 35.33 -20.83
N GLY A 250 -17.70 35.68 -19.86
CA GLY A 250 -18.71 36.71 -20.03
C GLY A 250 -18.13 38.10 -20.31
N TRP A 251 -17.07 38.48 -19.58
CA TRP A 251 -16.36 39.74 -19.77
C TRP A 251 -15.73 39.81 -21.16
N SER A 252 -15.02 38.76 -21.57
CA SER A 252 -14.35 38.69 -22.88
C SER A 252 -15.36 38.66 -24.02
N GLY A 253 -16.46 37.91 -23.88
CA GLY A 253 -17.54 37.88 -24.85
C GLY A 253 -18.24 39.23 -25.02
N SER A 254 -18.51 39.93 -23.91
CA SER A 254 -19.06 41.29 -23.92
C SER A 254 -18.14 42.28 -24.63
N TYR A 255 -16.83 42.17 -24.41
CA TYR A 255 -15.83 42.99 -25.09
C TYR A 255 -15.84 42.77 -26.60
N ILE A 256 -15.83 41.50 -27.05
CA ILE A 256 -15.91 41.16 -28.48
C ILE A 256 -17.19 41.68 -29.11
N LEU A 257 -18.33 41.49 -28.44
CA LEU A 257 -19.62 41.99 -28.93
C LEU A 257 -19.63 43.51 -29.05
N SER A 258 -19.04 44.23 -28.07
CA SER A 258 -18.93 45.69 -28.11
C SER A 258 -18.08 46.19 -29.28
N ILE A 259 -16.99 45.50 -29.60
CA ILE A 259 -16.16 45.76 -30.79
C ILE A 259 -16.99 45.53 -32.06
N MET A 260 -17.69 44.40 -32.17
CA MET A 260 -18.50 44.09 -33.35
C MET A 260 -19.57 45.17 -33.62
N PHE A 261 -20.24 45.66 -32.58
CA PHE A 261 -21.21 46.76 -32.69
C PHE A 261 -20.55 48.10 -33.06
N TYR A 262 -19.37 48.39 -32.51
CA TYR A 262 -18.64 49.63 -32.81
C TYR A 262 -18.08 49.66 -34.25
N SER A 263 -17.53 48.52 -34.71
CA SER A 263 -16.96 48.35 -36.06
C SER A 263 -18.00 48.26 -37.17
N ALA A 264 -19.29 48.14 -36.84
CA ALA A 264 -20.38 48.15 -37.82
C ALA A 264 -20.54 49.51 -38.54
N SER A 265 -19.83 50.55 -38.09
CA SER A 265 -19.75 51.86 -38.75
C SER A 265 -18.44 52.00 -39.54
N ILE A 266 -18.54 52.11 -40.87
CA ILE A 266 -17.40 52.10 -41.82
C ILE A 266 -16.38 53.23 -41.54
N GLU A 267 -16.85 54.38 -41.05
CA GLU A 267 -16.01 55.55 -40.81
C GLU A 267 -15.05 55.41 -39.61
N ARG A 268 -15.29 54.47 -38.68
CA ARG A 268 -14.50 54.32 -37.43
C ARG A 268 -13.52 53.17 -37.44
N MET A 269 -13.40 52.45 -38.56
CA MET A 269 -12.65 51.20 -38.65
C MET A 269 -11.13 51.41 -38.74
N LEU A 270 -10.67 52.52 -39.35
CA LEU A 270 -9.26 52.79 -39.63
C LEU A 270 -8.45 53.28 -38.41
N ASP A 271 -9.07 54.01 -37.48
CA ASP A 271 -8.43 54.49 -36.24
C ASP A 271 -8.35 53.42 -35.13
N PHE A 272 -9.03 52.29 -35.32
CA PHE A 272 -9.30 51.29 -34.29
C PHE A 272 -8.36 50.06 -34.33
N LEU A 273 -7.56 49.91 -35.38
CA LEU A 273 -6.88 48.65 -35.74
C LEU A 273 -5.72 48.18 -34.83
N PRO A 274 -4.75 49.01 -34.38
CA PRO A 274 -3.55 48.47 -33.75
C PRO A 274 -3.74 48.09 -32.27
N MET A 275 -4.44 48.93 -31.50
CA MET A 275 -4.66 48.71 -30.07
C MET A 275 -5.70 47.61 -29.82
N HIS A 276 -6.83 47.64 -30.52
CA HIS A 276 -7.95 46.72 -30.25
C HIS A 276 -7.75 45.32 -30.85
N SER A 277 -6.89 45.16 -31.86
CA SER A 277 -6.56 43.84 -32.40
C SER A 277 -5.85 42.96 -31.39
N ILE A 278 -4.93 43.51 -30.58
CA ILE A 278 -4.27 42.76 -29.50
C ILE A 278 -5.27 42.33 -28.44
N PHE A 279 -6.14 43.22 -27.97
CA PHE A 279 -7.16 42.90 -26.97
C PHE A 279 -8.23 41.92 -27.48
N LEU A 280 -8.56 41.97 -28.77
CA LEU A 280 -9.44 41.00 -29.43
C LEU A 280 -8.82 39.60 -29.42
N VAL A 281 -7.54 39.47 -29.82
CA VAL A 281 -6.81 38.20 -29.78
C VAL A 281 -6.74 37.66 -28.35
N VAL A 282 -6.40 38.51 -27.38
CA VAL A 282 -6.37 38.13 -25.96
C VAL A 282 -7.75 37.64 -25.49
N SER A 283 -8.82 38.32 -25.88
CA SER A 283 -10.19 37.95 -25.50
C SER A 283 -10.64 36.62 -26.10
N ILE A 284 -10.25 36.31 -27.34
CA ILE A 284 -10.51 35.01 -27.97
C ILE A 284 -9.75 33.90 -27.25
N VAL A 285 -8.48 34.14 -26.87
CA VAL A 285 -7.68 33.17 -26.11
C VAL A 285 -8.29 32.92 -24.73
N VAL A 286 -8.71 33.98 -24.02
CA VAL A 286 -9.35 33.87 -22.71
C VAL A 286 -10.68 33.11 -22.79
N LEU A 287 -11.48 33.34 -23.83
CA LEU A 287 -12.71 32.57 -24.08
C LEU A 287 -12.41 31.08 -24.22
N GLY A 288 -11.48 30.73 -25.12
CA GLY A 288 -11.09 29.33 -25.36
C GLY A 288 -10.57 28.66 -24.09
N PHE A 289 -9.70 29.33 -23.35
CA PHE A 289 -9.16 28.81 -22.11
C PHE A 289 -10.24 28.65 -21.03
N GLY A 290 -11.10 29.64 -20.83
CA GLY A 290 -12.19 29.61 -19.85
C GLY A 290 -13.17 28.47 -20.08
N PHE A 291 -13.65 28.30 -21.32
CA PHE A 291 -14.51 27.15 -21.67
C PHE A 291 -13.80 25.82 -21.49
N SER A 292 -12.53 25.70 -21.91
CA SER A 292 -11.76 24.47 -21.75
C SER A 292 -11.58 24.08 -20.28
N LYS A 293 -11.34 25.05 -19.40
CA LYS A 293 -11.20 24.83 -17.95
C LYS A 293 -12.52 24.40 -17.31
N ILE A 294 -13.62 25.05 -17.65
CA ILE A 294 -14.96 24.67 -17.16
C ILE A 294 -15.31 23.26 -17.62
N ALA A 295 -15.12 22.96 -18.91
CA ALA A 295 -15.37 21.63 -19.46
C ALA A 295 -14.51 20.56 -18.79
N TYR A 296 -13.23 20.84 -18.55
CA TYR A 296 -12.31 19.95 -17.83
C TYR A 296 -12.74 19.70 -16.37
N LEU A 297 -13.17 20.74 -15.64
CA LEU A 297 -13.65 20.58 -14.25
C LEU A 297 -14.93 19.74 -14.19
N LEU A 298 -15.87 19.99 -15.10
CA LEU A 298 -17.09 19.20 -15.22
C LEU A 298 -16.76 17.74 -15.55
N TRP A 299 -15.89 17.52 -16.53
CA TRP A 299 -15.37 16.19 -16.90
C TRP A 299 -14.80 15.45 -15.70
N CYS A 300 -13.95 16.10 -14.90
CA CYS A 300 -13.34 15.50 -13.72
C CYS A 300 -14.36 15.21 -12.61
N SER A 301 -15.34 16.09 -12.41
CA SER A 301 -16.30 15.99 -11.31
C SER A 301 -17.35 14.88 -11.50
N ALA A 302 -17.74 14.58 -12.75
CA ALA A 302 -18.85 13.68 -13.07
C ALA A 302 -18.42 12.34 -13.69
N ARG A 303 -17.14 12.16 -14.03
CA ARG A 303 -16.65 10.92 -14.64
C ARG A 303 -16.61 9.76 -13.64
N LYS A 304 -17.19 8.63 -14.03
CA LYS A 304 -17.03 7.34 -13.35
C LYS A 304 -16.08 6.48 -14.18
N SER A 305 -15.23 5.71 -13.51
CA SER A 305 -14.34 4.76 -14.20
C SER A 305 -14.51 3.38 -13.60
N GLN A 306 -14.72 2.38 -14.44
CA GLN A 306 -14.73 0.98 -14.07
C GLN A 306 -13.64 0.25 -14.83
N ILE A 307 -12.84 -0.54 -14.12
CA ILE A 307 -11.77 -1.35 -14.70
C ILE A 307 -12.07 -2.78 -14.34
N LYS A 308 -12.18 -3.64 -15.36
CA LYS A 308 -12.36 -5.06 -15.20
C LYS A 308 -11.17 -5.77 -15.83
N ILE A 309 -10.41 -6.51 -15.05
CA ILE A 309 -9.30 -7.34 -15.53
C ILE A 309 -9.70 -8.79 -15.29
N SER A 310 -9.54 -9.64 -16.29
CA SER A 310 -9.79 -11.08 -16.19
C SER A 310 -8.59 -11.85 -16.73
N GLN A 311 -8.60 -13.18 -16.61
CA GLN A 311 -7.49 -14.03 -17.09
C GLN A 311 -7.04 -13.71 -18.53
N ASN A 312 -7.99 -13.49 -19.44
CA ASN A 312 -7.67 -13.33 -20.86
C ASN A 312 -7.76 -11.88 -21.37
N GLU A 313 -8.58 -11.04 -20.72
CA GLU A 313 -8.97 -9.74 -21.24
C GLU A 313 -9.07 -8.69 -20.13
N PHE A 314 -8.75 -7.45 -20.45
CA PHE A 314 -9.06 -6.29 -19.64
C PHE A 314 -10.04 -5.37 -20.37
N LEU A 315 -10.88 -4.70 -19.60
CA LEU A 315 -11.91 -3.79 -20.06
C LEU A 315 -11.89 -2.55 -19.17
N ILE A 316 -11.80 -1.38 -19.78
CA ILE A 316 -11.90 -0.10 -19.09
C ILE A 316 -13.09 0.64 -19.64
N HIS A 317 -14.03 0.95 -18.74
CA HIS A 317 -15.27 1.64 -19.04
C HIS A 317 -15.27 3.00 -18.35
N TRP A 318 -15.58 4.05 -19.11
CA TRP A 318 -15.72 5.41 -18.60
C TRP A 318 -17.11 5.93 -18.89
N ASP A 319 -17.80 6.35 -17.85
CA ASP A 319 -19.10 7.00 -17.95
C ASP A 319 -18.98 8.48 -17.64
N PHE A 320 -19.60 9.30 -18.47
CA PHE A 320 -19.76 10.74 -18.28
C PHE A 320 -21.17 11.16 -18.69
N LEU A 321 -22.06 11.36 -17.70
CA LEU A 321 -23.46 11.73 -17.90
C LEU A 321 -24.19 10.79 -18.88
N ILE A 322 -24.37 11.21 -20.14
CA ILE A 322 -25.04 10.46 -21.22
C ILE A 322 -24.06 9.78 -22.19
N PHE A 323 -22.76 10.03 -22.05
CA PHE A 323 -21.72 9.47 -22.90
C PHE A 323 -20.97 8.38 -22.14
N SER A 324 -20.80 7.22 -22.78
CA SER A 324 -19.93 6.17 -22.29
C SER A 324 -18.87 5.83 -23.33
N LYS A 325 -17.68 5.48 -22.86
CA LYS A 325 -16.57 5.00 -23.70
C LYS A 325 -16.03 3.74 -23.09
N GLU A 326 -15.82 2.74 -23.93
CA GLU A 326 -15.26 1.46 -23.52
C GLU A 326 -14.02 1.12 -24.35
N VAL A 327 -13.03 0.53 -23.70
CA VAL A 327 -11.84 -0.01 -24.33
C VAL A 327 -11.62 -1.41 -23.82
N LYS A 328 -11.30 -2.33 -24.74
CA LYS A 328 -11.03 -3.73 -24.48
C LYS A 328 -9.66 -4.12 -25.04
N GLY A 329 -8.90 -4.92 -24.29
CA GLY A 329 -7.60 -5.47 -24.71
C GLY A 329 -7.33 -6.82 -24.05
N LYS A 330 -6.20 -7.46 -24.37
CA LYS A 330 -5.80 -8.73 -23.75
C LYS A 330 -4.94 -8.50 -22.51
N THR A 331 -5.16 -9.30 -21.47
CA THR A 331 -4.42 -9.17 -20.19
C THR A 331 -2.93 -9.50 -20.35
N VAL A 332 -2.59 -10.42 -21.25
CA VAL A 332 -1.20 -10.80 -21.56
C VAL A 332 -0.39 -9.67 -22.22
N ASP A 333 -1.07 -8.69 -22.83
CA ASP A 333 -0.40 -7.57 -23.49
C ASP A 333 -0.07 -6.43 -22.51
N ILE A 334 -0.43 -6.58 -21.23
CA ILE A 334 -0.12 -5.62 -20.16
C ILE A 334 1.35 -5.80 -19.75
N ASP A 335 2.17 -4.83 -20.14
CA ASP A 335 3.61 -4.80 -19.87
C ASP A 335 3.89 -4.28 -18.45
N LYS A 336 3.26 -3.15 -18.10
CA LYS A 336 3.44 -2.50 -16.80
C LYS A 336 2.22 -1.70 -16.35
N ILE A 337 2.10 -1.53 -15.05
CA ILE A 337 1.19 -0.57 -14.43
C ILE A 337 2.04 0.39 -13.61
N ALA A 338 1.89 1.69 -13.84
CA ALA A 338 2.69 2.69 -13.16
C ALA A 338 1.90 3.98 -12.95
N ILE A 339 2.36 4.75 -11.97
CA ILE A 339 1.97 6.14 -11.80
C ILE A 339 2.63 6.95 -12.93
N ASN A 340 1.81 7.65 -13.72
CA ASN A 340 2.31 8.58 -14.72
C ASN A 340 2.21 10.01 -14.17
N ASN A 341 3.37 10.62 -13.93
CA ASN A 341 3.45 12.04 -13.60
C ASN A 341 3.22 12.83 -14.89
N MET A 342 2.06 13.46 -15.04
CA MET A 342 1.94 14.49 -16.07
C MET A 342 2.69 15.72 -15.56
N GLU A 343 3.63 16.26 -16.36
CA GLU A 343 4.37 17.51 -16.12
C GLU A 343 3.48 18.78 -16.12
N ILE A 344 2.20 18.65 -15.77
CA ILE A 344 1.31 19.80 -15.61
C ILE A 344 1.21 20.08 -14.12
N GLU A 345 2.13 20.94 -13.66
CA GLU A 345 2.19 21.45 -12.30
C GLU A 345 1.13 22.56 -12.14
N ILE A 346 0.06 22.30 -11.39
CA ILE A 346 -0.94 23.33 -11.06
C ILE A 346 -0.80 23.62 -9.56
N GLN A 347 -0.35 24.83 -9.21
CA GLN A 347 -0.17 25.28 -7.82
C GLN A 347 0.77 24.39 -6.98
N GLY A 348 1.89 23.92 -7.56
CA GLY A 348 2.88 23.10 -6.84
C GLY A 348 2.41 21.68 -6.50
N LYS A 349 1.30 21.22 -7.11
CA LYS A 349 0.85 19.83 -7.04
C LYS A 349 0.81 19.23 -8.44
N SER A 350 1.60 18.18 -8.65
CA SER A 350 1.59 17.38 -9.86
C SER A 350 0.24 16.67 -10.02
N ILE A 351 -0.31 16.65 -11.23
CA ILE A 351 -1.49 15.83 -11.53
C ILE A 351 -1.00 14.41 -11.79
N ILE A 352 -1.13 13.57 -10.77
CA ILE A 352 -0.70 12.18 -10.80
C ILE A 352 -1.86 11.32 -11.35
N ASN A 353 -1.59 10.40 -12.28
CA ASN A 353 -2.59 9.49 -12.86
C ASN A 353 -2.08 8.05 -12.87
N CYS A 354 -2.98 7.07 -12.71
CA CYS A 354 -2.64 5.66 -12.91
C CYS A 354 -2.66 5.34 -14.42
N GLY A 355 -1.64 4.63 -14.91
CA GLY A 355 -1.56 4.17 -16.30
C GLY A 355 -1.45 2.65 -16.38
N LEU A 356 -2.29 2.03 -17.20
CA LEU A 356 -2.13 0.64 -17.64
C LEU A 356 -1.48 0.69 -19.03
N PHE A 357 -0.27 0.14 -19.14
CA PHE A 357 0.53 0.21 -20.35
C PHE A 357 0.51 -1.12 -21.07
N ASP A 358 -0.05 -1.09 -22.28
CA ASP A 358 0.13 -2.09 -23.33
C ASP A 358 1.36 -1.66 -24.16
N ILE A 359 2.10 -2.62 -24.73
CA ILE A 359 3.24 -2.43 -25.66
C ILE A 359 2.94 -1.35 -26.72
N ARG A 360 1.67 -1.18 -27.10
CA ARG A 360 1.25 -0.21 -28.13
C ARG A 360 0.55 1.06 -27.61
N LYS A 361 -0.02 1.06 -26.39
CA LYS A 361 -0.90 2.13 -25.91
C LYS A 361 -0.90 2.27 -24.38
N ALA A 362 -1.01 3.51 -23.89
CA ALA A 362 -1.21 3.80 -22.48
C ALA A 362 -2.69 4.14 -22.19
N TYR A 363 -3.30 3.42 -21.27
CA TYR A 363 -4.68 3.64 -20.82
C TYR A 363 -4.68 4.31 -19.44
N GLN A 364 -5.12 5.57 -19.39
CA GLN A 364 -5.09 6.38 -18.17
C GLN A 364 -6.40 6.27 -17.36
N PHE A 365 -6.28 6.10 -16.05
CA PHE A 365 -7.38 6.03 -15.08
C PHE A 365 -6.94 6.61 -13.73
N GLY A 366 -7.84 6.64 -12.73
CA GLY A 366 -7.51 7.12 -11.39
C GLY A 366 -7.23 8.63 -11.32
N PHE A 367 -7.77 9.39 -12.27
CA PHE A 367 -7.59 10.84 -12.35
C PHE A 367 -8.04 11.52 -11.05
N LEU A 368 -7.15 12.27 -10.39
CA LEU A 368 -7.40 13.02 -9.14
C LEU A 368 -7.73 12.17 -7.89
N LEU A 369 -7.38 10.88 -7.90
CA LEU A 369 -7.19 10.12 -6.65
C LEU A 369 -6.02 10.73 -5.86
N GLU A 370 -6.05 10.61 -4.54
CA GLU A 370 -4.88 10.99 -3.72
C GLU A 370 -3.70 10.05 -4.03
N GLU A 371 -2.47 10.54 -3.90
CA GLU A 371 -1.25 9.76 -4.20
C GLU A 371 -1.25 8.40 -3.49
N VAL A 372 -1.70 8.38 -2.23
CA VAL A 372 -1.86 7.15 -1.42
C VAL A 372 -2.90 6.20 -2.02
N GLU A 373 -4.02 6.72 -2.53
CA GLU A 373 -5.05 5.90 -3.18
C GLU A 373 -4.55 5.34 -4.52
N GLN A 374 -3.69 6.08 -5.23
CA GLN A 374 -3.12 5.65 -6.51
C GLN A 374 -2.06 4.58 -6.33
N GLU A 375 -1.15 4.76 -5.36
CA GLU A 375 -0.16 3.75 -4.99
C GLU A 375 -0.83 2.45 -4.54
N TRP A 376 -1.83 2.56 -3.67
CA TRP A 376 -2.64 1.43 -3.24
C TRP A 376 -3.31 0.73 -4.42
N LEU A 377 -4.00 1.48 -5.29
CA LEU A 377 -4.73 0.92 -6.42
C LEU A 377 -3.79 0.20 -7.39
N ILE A 378 -2.60 0.76 -7.64
CA ILE A 378 -1.60 0.15 -8.53
C ILE A 378 -1.06 -1.14 -7.92
N ALA A 379 -0.73 -1.13 -6.63
CA ALA A 379 -0.27 -2.32 -5.93
C ALA A 379 -1.33 -3.45 -5.99
N GLU A 380 -2.60 -3.12 -5.77
CA GLU A 380 -3.69 -4.10 -5.80
C GLU A 380 -3.94 -4.71 -7.19
N ILE A 381 -3.77 -3.92 -8.25
CA ILE A 381 -3.89 -4.42 -9.63
C ILE A 381 -2.65 -5.24 -10.02
N GLN A 382 -1.45 -4.78 -9.63
CA GLN A 382 -0.19 -5.49 -9.90
C GLN A 382 -0.18 -6.88 -9.24
N ASP A 383 -0.60 -6.96 -7.97
CA ASP A 383 -0.77 -8.22 -7.23
C ASP A 383 -1.68 -9.20 -7.98
N PHE A 384 -2.81 -8.70 -8.48
CA PHE A 384 -3.74 -9.54 -9.25
C PHE A 384 -3.11 -10.05 -10.55
N LEU A 385 -2.34 -9.22 -11.27
CA LEU A 385 -1.65 -9.65 -12.49
C LEU A 385 -0.56 -10.71 -12.21
N GLU A 386 0.17 -10.58 -11.10
CA GLU A 386 1.18 -11.56 -10.68
C GLU A 386 0.55 -12.90 -10.30
N GLN A 387 -0.60 -12.88 -9.61
CA GLN A 387 -1.38 -14.09 -9.32
C GLN A 387 -1.84 -14.79 -10.60
N LEU A 388 -2.30 -14.04 -11.61
CA LEU A 388 -2.68 -14.60 -12.90
C LEU A 388 -1.48 -15.26 -13.61
N LYS A 389 -0.31 -14.61 -13.61
CA LYS A 389 0.94 -15.18 -14.18
C LYS A 389 1.39 -16.45 -13.46
N PHE A 390 1.24 -16.49 -12.13
CA PHE A 390 1.56 -17.66 -11.32
C PHE A 390 0.60 -18.84 -11.56
N GLN A 391 -0.71 -18.57 -11.70
CA GLN A 391 -1.66 -19.63 -12.05
C GLN A 391 -1.43 -20.20 -13.46
N GLU A 392 -1.01 -19.37 -14.41
CA GLU A 392 -0.63 -19.85 -15.75
C GLU A 392 0.66 -20.69 -15.73
N SER A 393 1.64 -20.36 -14.88
CA SER A 393 2.89 -21.14 -14.78
C SER A 393 2.67 -22.52 -14.14
N LEU A 394 1.81 -22.60 -13.12
CA LEU A 394 1.39 -23.88 -12.53
C LEU A 394 0.68 -24.78 -13.55
N LYS A 395 -0.30 -24.24 -14.29
CA LYS A 395 -1.00 -25.00 -15.36
C LYS A 395 -0.07 -25.51 -16.46
N LYS A 396 1.00 -24.77 -16.80
CA LYS A 396 2.01 -25.20 -17.79
C LYS A 396 2.93 -26.30 -17.23
N THR A 397 3.17 -26.31 -15.93
CA THR A 397 4.05 -27.28 -15.26
C THR A 397 3.32 -28.63 -15.09
N ASP A 398 2.06 -28.61 -14.69
CA ASP A 398 1.23 -29.83 -14.60
C ASP A 398 1.02 -30.49 -15.96
N LYS A 399 0.87 -29.70 -17.03
CA LYS A 399 0.73 -30.22 -18.40
C LYS A 399 2.02 -30.89 -18.92
N LYS A 400 3.19 -30.47 -18.44
CA LYS A 400 4.50 -31.06 -18.76
C LYS A 400 4.82 -32.34 -17.98
N LEU A 401 4.07 -32.62 -16.92
CA LEU A 401 4.19 -33.84 -16.10
C LEU A 401 3.22 -34.94 -16.58
N LEU A 402 2.28 -34.60 -17.47
CA LEU A 402 1.27 -35.49 -18.04
C LEU A 402 1.55 -35.88 -19.51
N ASP A 403 2.52 -35.23 -20.15
CA ASP A 403 3.09 -35.57 -21.46
C ASP A 403 4.50 -36.17 -21.25
#